data_AF-A0A372EDR5-F1
#
_entry.id   AF-A0A372EDR5-F1
#
_cell.length_a   1.000
_cell.length_b   1.000
_cell.length_c   1.000
_cell.angle_alpha   90.00
_cell.angle_beta   90.00
_cell.angle_gamma   90.00
#
_symmetry.space_group_name_H-M   'P 1'
#
loop_
_entity.id
_entity.type
_entity.pdbx_description
1 polymer ?
#
loop_
_entity_poly.entity_id
_entity_poly.type
_entity_poly.pdbx_seq_one_letter_code
_entity_poly.pdbx_strand_id
1 'polypeptide(L)'
;MAVGIRVGSVTSEIGTPSFLNAFFSTISVRCEPDGWGSRFPLLMNDLYQGRLSHKNARAALAELTAVKQLLEGFPPSAVVWDIDDLSARPPWGDEIAEEITSLGNFVVPSNS
;
A
#
# COMPACT_ATOMS: atom_id res chain seq x y z
N MET A 1 11.08 -5.06 -12.16
CA MET A 1 11.17 -5.99 -11.01
C MET A 1 9.88 -5.86 -10.23
N ALA A 2 9.23 -6.97 -9.90
CA ALA A 2 7.97 -7.00 -9.15
C ALA A 2 8.21 -7.46 -7.70
N VAL A 3 7.39 -6.99 -6.78
CA VAL A 3 7.32 -7.46 -5.40
C VAL A 3 6.23 -8.51 -5.29
N GLY A 4 6.56 -9.62 -4.64
CA GLY A 4 5.62 -10.68 -4.32
C GLY A 4 5.61 -10.99 -2.83
N ILE A 5 4.43 -11.33 -2.32
CA ILE A 5 4.29 -11.91 -0.98
C ILE A 5 4.40 -13.42 -1.11
N ARG A 6 5.28 -14.01 -0.30
CA ARG A 6 5.43 -15.45 -0.18
C ARG A 6 4.84 -15.95 1.13
N VAL A 7 3.87 -16.86 1.04
CA VAL A 7 3.27 -17.55 2.19
C VAL A 7 3.51 -19.05 2.01
N GLY A 8 4.49 -19.58 2.75
CA GLY A 8 4.93 -20.97 2.61
C GLY A 8 5.50 -21.25 1.22
N SER A 9 4.82 -22.13 0.47
CA SER A 9 5.19 -22.48 -0.91
C SER A 9 4.48 -21.64 -1.98
N VAL A 10 3.51 -20.81 -1.58
CA VAL A 10 2.76 -19.95 -2.50
C VAL A 10 3.43 -18.58 -2.56
N THR A 11 3.68 -18.09 -3.77
CA THR A 11 4.15 -16.72 -4.01
C THR A 11 3.14 -16.01 -4.88
N SER A 12 2.62 -14.88 -4.39
CA SER A 12 1.67 -14.04 -5.11
C SER A 12 2.36 -12.73 -5.45
N GLU A 13 2.37 -12.37 -6.74
CA GLU A 13 2.84 -11.07 -7.17
C GLU A 13 1.83 -9.99 -6.75
N ILE A 14 2.33 -8.90 -6.16
CA ILE A 14 1.51 -7.77 -5.73
C ILE A 14 1.60 -6.61 -6.72
N GLY A 15 2.78 -6.41 -7.32
CA GLY A 15 2.99 -5.34 -8.29
C GLY A 15 4.41 -4.78 -8.21
N THR A 16 4.57 -3.51 -8.54
CA THR A 16 5.90 -2.88 -8.54
C THR A 16 6.33 -2.44 -7.13
N PRO A 17 7.64 -2.43 -6.82
CA PRO A 17 8.16 -1.92 -5.55
C PRO A 17 7.73 -0.48 -5.28
N SER A 18 7.71 0.36 -6.32
CA SER A 18 7.29 1.74 -6.23
C SER A 18 5.82 1.88 -5.84
N PHE A 19 4.95 1.03 -6.39
CA PHE A 19 3.54 1.00 -6.01
C PHE A 19 3.35 0.60 -4.55
N LEU A 20 4.07 -0.43 -4.10
CA LEU A 20 4.02 -0.85 -2.71
C LEU A 20 4.52 0.27 -1.77
N ASN A 21 5.63 0.94 -2.14
CA ASN A 21 6.14 2.08 -1.39
C ASN A 21 5.14 3.23 -1.30
N ALA A 22 4.46 3.56 -2.40
CA ALA A 22 3.42 4.58 -2.43
C ALA A 22 2.22 4.23 -1.55
N PHE A 23 1.80 2.96 -1.55
CA PHE A 23 0.74 2.49 -0.66
C PHE A 23 1.10 2.75 0.81
N PHE A 24 2.30 2.33 1.25
CA PHE A 24 2.75 2.57 2.62
C PHE A 24 2.98 4.06 2.92
N SER A 25 3.55 4.83 1.98
CA SER A 25 3.71 6.28 2.14
C SER A 25 2.37 6.98 2.35
N THR A 26 1.34 6.58 1.60
CA THR A 26 -0.03 7.09 1.75
C THR A 26 -0.60 6.76 3.12
N ILE A 27 -0.42 5.54 3.62
CA ILE A 27 -0.89 5.15 4.96
C ILE A 27 -0.19 5.97 6.02
N SER A 28 1.13 6.13 5.93
CA SER A 28 1.91 6.90 6.89
C SER A 28 1.41 8.35 6.95
N VAL A 29 1.34 9.03 5.80
CA VAL A 29 0.94 10.45 5.75
C VAL A 29 -0.54 10.68 6.09
N ARG A 30 -1.45 9.78 5.68
CA ARG A 30 -2.90 9.98 5.82
C ARG A 30 -3.49 9.36 7.08
N CYS A 31 -2.97 8.20 7.49
CA CYS A 31 -3.54 7.41 8.56
C CYS A 31 -2.70 7.44 9.84
N GLU A 32 -1.41 7.85 9.76
CA GLU A 32 -0.45 7.86 10.86
C GLU A 32 0.21 9.25 11.05
N PRO A 33 -0.54 10.26 11.51
CA PRO A 33 0.01 11.60 11.72
C PRO A 33 1.12 11.63 12.79
N ASP A 34 1.15 10.65 13.69
CA ASP A 34 2.17 10.48 14.73
C ASP A 34 3.46 9.80 14.22
N GLY A 35 3.51 9.39 12.95
CA GLY A 35 4.68 8.81 12.29
C GLY A 35 4.56 7.33 11.95
N TRP A 36 5.56 6.84 11.21
CA TRP A 36 5.58 5.51 10.59
C TRP A 36 5.38 4.36 11.60
N GLY A 37 4.32 3.58 11.41
CA GLY A 37 4.00 2.43 12.25
C GLY A 37 3.47 2.76 13.64
N SER A 38 2.99 3.99 13.87
CA SER A 38 2.35 4.41 15.12
C SER A 38 0.98 3.75 15.35
N ARG A 39 0.22 3.51 14.28
CA ARG A 39 -1.14 2.97 14.29
C ARG A 39 -1.22 1.57 13.66
N PHE A 40 -0.36 1.28 12.68
CA PHE A 40 -0.29 -0.01 11.99
C PHE A 40 1.12 -0.59 12.05
N PRO A 41 1.64 -0.91 13.25
CA PRO A 41 3.02 -1.37 13.42
C PRO A 41 3.29 -2.70 12.72
N LEU A 42 2.31 -3.59 12.58
CA LEU A 42 2.53 -4.89 11.93
C LEU A 42 2.65 -4.74 10.42
N LEU A 43 1.88 -3.85 9.79
CA LEU A 43 2.11 -3.54 8.38
C LEU A 43 3.44 -2.80 8.16
N MET A 44 3.64 -1.73 8.93
CA MET A 44 4.71 -0.76 8.66
C MET A 44 6.09 -1.23 9.12
N ASN A 45 6.17 -1.99 10.22
CA ASN A 45 7.44 -2.45 10.76
C ASN A 45 7.72 -3.93 10.46
N ASP A 46 6.71 -4.80 10.36
CA ASP A 46 6.96 -6.20 10.04
C ASP A 46 6.84 -6.45 8.52
N LEU A 47 5.67 -6.16 7.93
CA LEU A 47 5.40 -6.49 6.53
C LEU A 47 6.27 -5.69 5.56
N TYR A 48 6.42 -4.38 5.75
CA TYR A 48 7.28 -3.54 4.92
C TYR A 48 8.77 -3.91 5.03
N GLN A 49 9.24 -4.30 6.21
CA GLN A 49 10.61 -4.83 6.41
C GLN A 49 10.80 -6.23 5.81
N GLY A 50 9.76 -6.81 5.20
CA GLY A 50 9.81 -8.06 4.46
C GLY A 50 9.61 -9.31 5.31
N ARG A 51 9.29 -9.19 6.61
CA ARG A 51 9.08 -10.34 7.49
C ARG A 51 7.91 -10.13 8.44
N LEU A 52 6.82 -10.84 8.18
CA LEU A 52 5.67 -10.91 9.07
C LEU A 52 5.59 -12.27 9.76
N SER A 53 5.51 -12.27 11.09
CA SER A 53 5.34 -13.50 11.86
C SER A 53 3.94 -14.09 11.66
N HIS A 54 3.82 -15.40 11.49
CA HIS A 54 2.53 -16.08 11.32
C HIS A 54 1.58 -15.85 12.51
N LYS A 55 2.12 -15.65 13.73
CA LYS A 55 1.33 -15.30 14.91
C LYS A 55 0.65 -13.93 14.77
N ASN A 56 1.31 -13.01 14.06
CA ASN A 56 0.84 -11.65 13.82
C ASN A 56 0.05 -11.53 12.51
N ALA A 57 0.04 -12.57 11.66
CA ALA A 57 -0.61 -12.53 10.35
C ALA A 57 -2.09 -12.13 10.43
N ARG A 58 -2.82 -12.66 11.43
CA ARG A 58 -4.23 -12.32 11.63
C ARG A 58 -4.43 -10.85 12.05
N ALA A 59 -3.53 -10.33 12.89
CA ALA A 59 -3.58 -8.95 13.34
C ALA A 59 -3.18 -7.98 12.20
N ALA A 60 -2.13 -8.30 11.44
CA ALA A 60 -1.75 -7.55 10.25
C ALA A 60 -2.86 -7.55 9.18
N LEU A 61 -3.60 -8.65 9.02
CA LEU A 61 -4.74 -8.68 8.11
C LEU A 61 -5.88 -7.76 8.59
N ALA A 62 -6.11 -7.67 9.90
CA ALA A 62 -7.07 -6.73 10.46
C ALA A 62 -6.62 -5.27 10.23
N GLU A 63 -5.33 -4.97 10.44
CA GLU A 63 -4.74 -3.65 10.13
C GLU A 63 -4.90 -3.32 8.63
N LEU A 64 -4.57 -4.24 7.73
CA LEU A 64 -4.72 -4.07 6.27
C LEU A 64 -6.19 -3.79 5.89
N THR A 65 -7.13 -4.49 6.52
CA THR A 65 -8.57 -4.30 6.26
C THR A 65 -9.01 -2.91 6.73
N ALA A 66 -8.56 -2.47 7.90
CA ALA A 66 -8.85 -1.13 8.41
C ALA A 66 -8.24 -0.03 7.52
N VAL A 67 -6.99 -0.22 7.09
CA VAL A 67 -6.33 0.65 6.11
C VAL A 67 -7.12 0.72 4.81
N LYS A 68 -7.55 -0.43 4.27
CA LYS A 68 -8.32 -0.46 3.02
C LYS A 68 -9.61 0.34 3.17
N GLN A 69 -10.34 0.19 4.27
CA GLN A 69 -11.56 0.95 4.53
C GLN A 69 -11.31 2.45 4.66
N LEU A 70 -10.20 2.86 5.29
CA LEU A 70 -9.81 4.27 5.36
C LEU A 70 -9.50 4.82 3.97
N LEU A 71 -8.69 4.10 3.19
CA LEU A 71 -8.33 4.44 1.82
C LEU A 71 -9.55 4.49 0.90
N GLU A 72 -10.55 3.63 1.11
CA GLU A 72 -11.81 3.69 0.36
C GLU A 72 -12.57 5.02 0.52
N GLY A 73 -12.37 5.72 1.64
CA GLY A 73 -12.93 7.05 1.87
C GLY A 73 -12.14 8.19 1.22
N PHE A 74 -10.96 7.93 0.65
CA PHE A 74 -10.10 8.96 0.06
C PHE A 74 -10.16 8.90 -1.48
N PRO A 75 -10.19 10.08 -2.15
CA PRO A 75 -10.13 10.12 -3.60
C PRO A 75 -8.75 9.64 -4.09
N PRO A 76 -8.67 9.11 -5.32
CA PRO A 76 -7.39 8.65 -5.90
C PRO A 76 -6.35 9.77 -6.06
N SER A 77 -6.77 11.04 -6.04
CA SER A 77 -5.86 12.19 -6.01
C SER A 77 -5.14 12.39 -4.66
N ALA A 78 -5.56 11.69 -3.60
CA ALA A 78 -4.97 11.80 -2.27
C ALA A 78 -3.76 10.88 -2.03
N VAL A 79 -3.40 10.05 -3.03
CA VAL A 79 -2.22 9.16 -3.01
C VAL A 79 -0.97 9.99 -2.73
N VAL A 80 -0.14 9.48 -1.84
CA VAL A 80 1.23 9.95 -1.66
C VAL A 80 2.14 8.91 -2.29
N TRP A 81 2.81 9.27 -3.38
CA TRP A 81 3.71 8.34 -4.08
C TRP A 81 5.01 8.12 -3.33
N ASP A 82 5.54 9.18 -2.74
CA ASP A 82 6.73 9.16 -1.90
C ASP A 82 6.50 10.06 -0.67
N ILE A 83 6.82 9.55 0.51
CA ILE A 83 6.72 10.31 1.76
C ILE A 83 7.86 11.32 1.89
N ASP A 84 9.02 11.03 1.32
CA ASP A 84 10.17 11.94 1.29
C ASP A 84 9.97 13.02 0.21
N ASP A 85 9.20 12.74 -0.85
CA ASP A 85 8.83 13.69 -1.91
C ASP A 85 7.33 13.65 -2.24
N LEU A 86 6.57 14.54 -1.59
CA LEU A 86 5.12 14.70 -1.80
C LEU A 86 4.75 15.19 -3.22
N SER A 87 5.73 15.70 -3.98
CA SER A 87 5.54 16.10 -5.38
C SER A 87 5.78 14.94 -6.35
N ALA A 88 6.32 13.82 -5.86
CA ALA A 88 6.52 12.63 -6.67
C ALA A 88 5.20 12.15 -7.27
N ARG A 89 5.24 11.83 -8.56
CA ARG A 89 4.11 11.33 -9.33
C ARG A 89 4.41 9.88 -9.73
N PRO A 90 3.37 9.03 -9.84
CA PRO A 90 3.55 7.71 -10.41
C PRO A 90 4.08 7.81 -11.84
N PRO A 91 4.80 6.79 -12.34
CA PRO A 91 5.39 6.80 -13.68
C PRO A 91 4.36 6.84 -14.82
N TRP A 92 3.09 6.51 -14.55
CA TRP A 92 1.95 6.66 -15.45
C TRP A 92 1.17 7.97 -15.26
N GLY A 93 1.66 8.89 -14.42
CA GLY A 93 1.03 10.19 -14.20
C GLY A 93 -0.41 10.11 -13.68
N ASP A 94 -1.28 10.95 -14.21
CA ASP A 94 -2.72 11.00 -13.89
C ASP A 94 -3.55 9.96 -14.67
N GLU A 95 -2.93 9.03 -15.42
CA GLU A 95 -3.63 7.90 -16.08
C GLU A 95 -4.00 6.82 -15.06
N ILE A 96 -4.80 7.21 -14.08
CA ILE A 96 -5.56 6.31 -13.25
C ILE A 96 -6.76 5.92 -14.12
N ALA A 97 -6.88 4.64 -14.52
CA ALA A 97 -8.01 4.18 -15.30
C ALA A 97 -9.32 4.71 -14.68
N GLU A 98 -10.22 5.30 -15.48
CA GLU A 98 -11.46 5.95 -15.02
C GLU A 98 -12.35 5.05 -14.13
N GLU A 99 -12.09 3.74 -14.11
CA GLU A 99 -12.77 2.74 -13.28
C GLU A 99 -12.30 2.72 -11.80
N ILE A 100 -11.23 3.43 -11.44
CA ILE A 100 -10.69 3.45 -10.07
C ILE A 100 -11.36 4.57 -9.27
N THR A 101 -12.52 4.27 -8.69
CA THR A 101 -13.31 5.22 -7.88
C THR A 101 -12.75 5.43 -6.47
N SER A 102 -11.76 4.64 -6.05
CA SER A 102 -11.26 4.61 -4.68
C SER A 102 -9.83 4.04 -4.62
N LEU A 103 -9.04 4.50 -3.64
CA LEU A 103 -7.69 3.99 -3.38
C LEU A 103 -7.65 2.51 -2.99
N GLY A 104 -8.76 1.96 -2.51
CA GLY A 104 -8.89 0.52 -2.25
C GLY A 104 -8.93 -0.34 -3.52
N ASN A 105 -9.11 0.28 -4.70
CA ASN A 105 -9.21 -0.37 -6.00
C ASN A 105 -8.04 0.00 -6.94
N PHE A 106 -6.90 0.39 -6.37
CA PHE A 106 -5.73 0.81 -7.12
C PHE A 106 -5.10 -0.40 -7.84
N VAL A 107 -5.61 -0.70 -9.03
CA VAL A 107 -5.12 -1.79 -9.89
C VAL A 107 -4.37 -1.13 -11.05
N VAL A 108 -3.11 -1.53 -11.26
CA VAL A 108 -2.36 -1.09 -12.44
C VAL A 108 -2.99 -1.78 -13.65
N PRO A 109 -3.38 -1.06 -14.73
CA PRO A 109 -3.77 -1.73 -15.96
C PRO A 109 -2.55 -2.49 -16.49
N SER A 110 -2.64 -3.82 -16.46
CA SER A 110 -1.68 -4.70 -17.13
C SER A 110 -1.79 -4.44 -18.62
N ASN A 111 -0.95 -3.58 -19.17
CA ASN A 111 -0.90 -3.38 -20.61
C ASN A 111 -0.42 -4.69 -21.24
N SER A 112 -1.29 -5.32 -22.03
CA SER A 112 -1.03 -6.56 -22.76
C SER A 112 -0.18 -6.32 -23.99
#